data_AF-A0A537K8P8-F1
#
_entry.id   AF-A0A537K8P8-F1
#
_cell.length_a   1.000
_cell.length_b   1.000
_cell.length_c   1.000
_cell.angle_alpha   90.00
_cell.angle_beta   90.00
_cell.angle_gamma   90.00
#
_symmetry.space_group_name_H-M   'P 1'
#
loop_
_entity.id
_entity.type
_entity.pdbx_description
1 polymer ?
#
loop_
_entity_poly.entity_id
_entity_poly.type
_entity_poly.pdbx_seq_one_letter_code
_entity_poly.pdbx_strand_id
1 'polypeptide(L)'
;MIEHWQKINLDGYINNLKDYFNNCEKPSFRLANKVQELTEEERQYVNANINLEGITGFDKSVLLNSILAIPEKINFARHLIISDNIELEVNTLLRGKSTFIYLLDSSINKTDEIYYSTGHFILSLYKRGYISKDCDEKYLRESYKNLPTQSSLASWCIARFGYLLNDYEKFEKVYRNDRILFTILSFKLKKPVGFNYPNLLGIANNAIQHYRDNGDIIIKAMHKYEVYEEILSRDKKKVFRGKMADFDKFKPIQDRHFQEIITTLFPELA
;
A
#
# COMPACT_ATOMS: atom_id res chain seq x y z
N MET A 1 -18.96 17.51 -24.58
CA MET A 1 -18.49 17.30 -25.98
C MET A 1 -16.99 17.59 -25.97
N ILE A 2 -16.16 16.63 -26.40
CA ILE A 2 -14.69 16.79 -26.38
C ILE A 2 -14.27 17.67 -27.57
N GLU A 3 -13.53 18.74 -27.30
CA GLU A 3 -13.02 19.66 -28.31
C GLU A 3 -11.95 18.99 -29.20
N HIS A 4 -11.76 19.49 -30.42
CA HIS A 4 -10.86 18.86 -31.39
C HIS A 4 -9.40 18.77 -30.89
N TRP A 5 -8.90 19.83 -30.25
CA TRP A 5 -7.53 19.84 -29.72
C TRP A 5 -7.36 18.87 -28.53
N GLN A 6 -8.41 18.63 -27.74
CA GLN A 6 -8.41 17.62 -26.68
C GLN A 6 -8.27 16.22 -27.28
N LYS A 7 -9.01 15.90 -28.35
CA LYS A 7 -8.88 14.61 -29.06
C LYS A 7 -7.47 14.37 -29.56
N ILE A 8 -6.82 15.37 -30.16
CA ILE A 8 -5.42 15.27 -30.61
C ILE A 8 -4.50 14.91 -29.43
N ASN A 9 -4.71 15.50 -28.25
CA ASN A 9 -3.94 15.16 -27.05
C ASN A 9 -4.23 13.74 -26.55
N LEU A 10 -5.49 13.30 -26.57
CA LEU A 10 -5.90 11.94 -26.17
C LEU A 10 -5.36 10.87 -27.12
N ASP A 11 -5.40 11.11 -28.42
CA ASP A 11 -4.82 10.22 -29.43
C ASP A 11 -3.29 10.16 -29.27
N GLY A 12 -2.66 11.30 -28.98
CA GLY A 12 -1.25 11.36 -28.58
C GLY A 12 -0.96 10.51 -27.35
N TYR A 13 -1.78 10.60 -26.30
CA TYR A 13 -1.67 9.77 -25.11
C TYR A 13 -1.75 8.27 -25.46
N ILE A 14 -2.77 7.85 -26.23
CA ILE A 14 -2.96 6.45 -26.67
C ILE A 14 -1.76 5.94 -27.46
N ASN A 15 -1.29 6.71 -28.46
CA ASN A 15 -0.17 6.31 -29.31
C ASN A 15 1.13 6.11 -28.52
N ASN A 16 1.38 6.97 -27.52
CA ASN A 16 2.58 6.86 -26.68
C ASN A 16 2.56 5.66 -25.73
N LEU A 17 1.39 5.07 -25.43
CA LEU A 17 1.34 3.85 -24.60
C LEU A 17 2.03 2.67 -25.28
N LYS A 18 1.98 2.56 -26.61
CA LYS A 18 2.70 1.52 -27.35
C LYS A 18 4.21 1.66 -27.20
N ASP A 19 4.71 2.88 -27.36
CA ASP A 19 6.14 3.17 -27.18
C ASP A 19 6.58 2.93 -25.74
N TYR A 20 5.73 3.24 -24.77
CA TYR A 20 6.02 2.97 -23.37
C TYR A 20 6.01 1.48 -23.03
N PHE A 21 5.06 0.71 -23.58
CA PHE A 21 5.06 -0.74 -23.46
C PHE A 21 6.32 -1.35 -24.06
N ASN A 22 6.80 -0.86 -25.21
CA ASN A 22 8.03 -1.35 -25.82
C ASN A 22 9.27 -0.95 -25.01
N ASN A 23 9.33 0.30 -24.54
CA ASN A 23 10.47 0.90 -23.85
C ASN A 23 10.18 1.17 -22.36
N CYS A 24 9.92 0.09 -21.61
CA CYS A 24 9.54 0.10 -20.18
C CYS A 24 10.67 0.48 -19.21
N GLU A 25 11.84 0.90 -19.69
CA GLU A 25 13.00 1.24 -18.84
C GLU A 25 12.73 2.44 -17.93
N LYS A 26 11.86 3.37 -18.38
CA LYS A 26 11.56 4.58 -17.61
C LYS A 26 10.51 4.28 -16.53
N PRO A 27 10.76 4.68 -15.26
CA PRO A 27 9.83 4.45 -14.15
C PRO A 27 8.54 5.28 -14.27
N SER A 28 8.53 6.32 -15.12
CA SER A 28 7.38 7.19 -15.32
C SER A 28 7.00 7.32 -16.79
N PHE A 29 5.70 7.26 -17.05
CA PHE A 29 5.11 7.64 -18.33
C PHE A 29 5.08 9.17 -18.41
N ARG A 30 5.97 9.77 -19.23
CA ARG A 30 6.20 11.23 -19.26
C ARG A 30 4.98 12.07 -19.61
N LEU A 31 3.95 11.49 -20.24
CA LEU A 31 2.70 12.17 -20.56
C LEU A 31 1.62 12.00 -19.49
N ALA A 32 1.86 11.21 -18.43
CA ALA A 32 0.92 11.07 -17.31
C ALA A 32 0.60 12.43 -16.67
N ASN A 33 1.57 13.35 -16.63
CA ASN A 33 1.40 14.69 -16.03
C ASN A 33 0.55 15.66 -16.86
N LYS A 34 0.21 15.33 -18.13
CA LYS A 34 -0.67 16.17 -18.96
C LYS A 34 -2.14 15.71 -18.93
N VAL A 35 -2.41 14.59 -18.26
CA VAL A 35 -3.69 13.87 -18.31
C VAL A 35 -4.16 13.50 -16.89
N GLN A 36 -3.68 14.24 -15.89
CA GLN A 36 -4.15 14.06 -14.52
C GLN A 36 -5.58 14.61 -14.45
N GLU A 37 -6.52 13.67 -14.44
CA GLU A 37 -7.99 13.85 -14.39
C GLU A 37 -8.62 14.16 -15.75
N LEU A 38 -8.79 13.10 -16.56
CA LEU A 38 -9.72 13.14 -17.68
C LEU A 38 -11.15 13.33 -17.18
N THR A 39 -11.97 14.09 -17.93
CA THR A 39 -13.41 14.07 -17.70
C THR A 39 -13.98 12.68 -18.00
N GLU A 40 -15.22 12.44 -17.56
CA GLU A 40 -15.91 11.18 -17.88
C GLU A 40 -15.96 10.92 -19.39
N GLU A 41 -16.26 11.94 -20.20
CA GLU A 41 -16.31 11.82 -21.65
C GLU A 41 -14.94 11.50 -22.24
N GLU A 42 -13.88 12.16 -21.76
CA GLU A 42 -12.51 11.93 -22.22
C GLU A 42 -12.03 10.52 -21.84
N ARG A 43 -12.38 10.03 -20.64
CA ARG A 43 -12.12 8.65 -20.22
C ARG A 43 -12.86 7.65 -21.10
N GLN A 44 -14.13 7.88 -21.41
CA GLN A 44 -14.89 7.03 -22.34
C GLN A 44 -14.25 7.01 -23.72
N TYR A 45 -13.81 8.17 -24.22
CA TYR A 45 -13.09 8.26 -25.48
C TYR A 45 -11.79 7.45 -25.45
N VAL A 46 -10.98 7.58 -24.40
CA VAL A 46 -9.74 6.80 -24.26
C VAL A 46 -10.03 5.31 -24.26
N ASN A 47 -10.99 4.84 -23.46
CA ASN A 47 -11.30 3.41 -23.36
C ASN A 47 -11.95 2.82 -24.62
N ALA A 48 -12.66 3.64 -25.40
CA ALA A 48 -13.23 3.22 -26.68
C ALA A 48 -12.17 3.10 -27.80
N ASN A 49 -11.08 3.87 -27.71
CA ASN A 49 -10.08 3.96 -28.78
C ASN A 49 -8.74 3.27 -28.44
N ILE A 50 -8.49 2.97 -27.17
CA ILE A 50 -7.28 2.28 -26.75
C ILE A 50 -7.33 0.79 -27.13
N ASN A 51 -6.43 0.37 -28.01
CA ASN A 51 -6.29 -1.05 -28.37
C ASN A 51 -5.19 -1.71 -27.56
N LEU A 52 -5.43 -1.93 -26.26
CA LEU A 52 -4.45 -2.55 -25.36
C LEU A 52 -4.07 -3.97 -25.79
N GLU A 53 -5.00 -4.76 -26.33
CA GLU A 53 -4.70 -6.11 -26.83
C GLU A 53 -3.76 -6.04 -28.03
N GLY A 54 -3.99 -5.12 -28.97
CA GLY A 54 -3.08 -4.90 -30.10
C GLY A 54 -1.72 -4.33 -29.70
N ILE A 55 -1.63 -3.60 -28.58
CA ILE A 55 -0.36 -3.09 -28.04
C ILE A 55 0.43 -4.20 -27.36
N THR A 56 -0.25 -5.03 -26.56
CA THR A 56 0.40 -5.94 -25.61
C THR A 56 0.42 -7.40 -26.08
N GLY A 57 -0.47 -7.78 -27.00
CA GLY A 57 -0.71 -9.16 -27.41
C GLY A 57 -1.53 -9.99 -26.43
N PHE A 58 -2.05 -9.39 -25.34
CA PHE A 58 -2.82 -10.10 -24.33
C PHE A 58 -4.29 -9.72 -24.37
N ASP A 59 -5.15 -10.72 -24.14
CA ASP A 59 -6.59 -10.54 -23.96
C ASP A 59 -6.89 -9.63 -22.75
N LYS A 60 -7.85 -8.71 -22.91
CA LYS A 60 -8.21 -7.68 -21.93
C LYS A 60 -8.56 -8.28 -20.56
N SER A 61 -9.14 -9.48 -20.51
CA SER A 61 -9.56 -10.14 -19.26
C SER A 61 -8.38 -10.59 -18.39
N VAL A 62 -7.23 -10.92 -18.99
CA VAL A 62 -6.02 -11.41 -18.30
C VAL A 62 -4.82 -10.46 -18.46
N LEU A 63 -5.04 -9.30 -19.07
CA LEU A 63 -3.99 -8.39 -19.50
C LEU A 63 -3.06 -8.00 -18.36
N LEU A 64 -3.61 -7.55 -17.24
CA LEU A 64 -2.79 -7.05 -16.13
C LEU A 64 -1.95 -8.17 -15.49
N ASN A 65 -2.53 -9.36 -15.26
CA ASN A 65 -1.79 -10.52 -14.78
C ASN A 65 -0.67 -10.92 -15.75
N SER A 66 -0.96 -10.90 -17.05
CA SER A 66 0.00 -11.30 -18.09
C SER A 66 1.19 -10.34 -18.16
N ILE A 67 0.95 -9.04 -18.02
CA ILE A 67 2.02 -8.03 -18.00
C ILE A 67 2.82 -8.12 -16.69
N LEU A 68 2.16 -8.25 -15.55
CA LEU A 68 2.84 -8.40 -14.24
C LEU A 68 3.71 -9.66 -14.18
N ALA A 69 3.37 -10.69 -14.95
CA ALA A 69 4.18 -11.90 -15.08
C ALA A 69 5.50 -11.70 -15.85
N ILE A 70 5.70 -10.54 -16.50
CA ILE A 70 6.90 -10.20 -17.29
C ILE A 70 7.71 -9.13 -16.53
N PRO A 71 8.83 -9.48 -15.88
CA PRO A 71 9.59 -8.57 -15.02
C PRO A 71 10.02 -7.25 -15.69
N GLU A 72 10.28 -7.28 -16.98
CA GLU A 72 10.71 -6.13 -17.80
C GLU A 72 9.57 -5.14 -18.07
N LYS A 73 8.31 -5.57 -17.92
CA LYS A 73 7.13 -4.75 -18.17
C LYS A 73 6.50 -4.18 -16.90
N ILE A 74 7.17 -4.32 -15.75
CA ILE A 74 6.61 -3.90 -14.46
C ILE A 74 6.26 -2.41 -14.40
N ASN A 75 7.04 -1.53 -15.03
CA ASN A 75 6.76 -0.10 -15.04
C ASN A 75 5.48 0.22 -15.83
N PHE A 76 5.22 -0.52 -16.92
CA PHE A 76 3.97 -0.40 -17.67
C PHE A 76 2.79 -0.91 -16.84
N ALA A 77 2.91 -2.08 -16.19
CA ALA A 77 1.87 -2.58 -15.28
C ALA A 77 1.57 -1.60 -14.15
N ARG A 78 2.60 -0.97 -13.57
CA ARG A 78 2.47 0.06 -12.53
C ARG A 78 1.72 1.29 -13.05
N HIS A 79 2.04 1.76 -14.24
CA HIS A 79 1.31 2.87 -14.86
C HIS A 79 -0.16 2.53 -15.06
N LEU A 80 -0.46 1.33 -15.59
CA LEU A 80 -1.82 0.84 -15.74
C LEU A 80 -2.55 0.80 -14.39
N ILE A 81 -1.95 0.21 -13.36
CA ILE A 81 -2.55 0.14 -12.01
C ILE A 81 -2.86 1.53 -11.44
N ILE A 82 -1.94 2.49 -11.59
CA ILE A 82 -2.10 3.85 -11.03
C ILE A 82 -3.09 4.70 -11.85
N SER A 83 -3.20 4.49 -13.16
CA SER A 83 -3.94 5.38 -14.04
C SER A 83 -5.44 5.08 -14.06
N ASP A 84 -6.25 5.83 -13.32
CA ASP A 84 -7.72 5.67 -13.29
C ASP A 84 -8.43 6.01 -14.63
N ASN A 85 -7.67 6.40 -15.65
CA ASN A 85 -8.17 6.74 -16.98
C ASN A 85 -8.40 5.51 -17.86
N ILE A 86 -7.81 4.36 -17.52
CA ILE A 86 -7.90 3.12 -18.29
C ILE A 86 -8.66 2.07 -17.48
N GLU A 87 -9.72 1.52 -18.06
CA GLU A 87 -10.49 0.40 -17.52
C GLU A 87 -9.68 -0.90 -17.62
N LEU A 88 -9.57 -1.61 -16.51
CA LEU A 88 -8.82 -2.85 -16.39
C LEU A 88 -9.60 -3.85 -15.55
N GLU A 89 -9.59 -5.10 -15.99
CA GLU A 89 -10.01 -6.20 -15.14
C GLU A 89 -8.89 -6.50 -14.13
N VAL A 90 -9.22 -6.50 -12.84
CA VAL A 90 -8.25 -6.68 -11.75
C VAL A 90 -8.53 -7.94 -10.93
N ASN A 91 -9.72 -8.53 -11.04
CA ASN A 91 -10.15 -9.67 -10.24
C ASN A 91 -9.88 -11.02 -10.90
N THR A 92 -9.23 -11.04 -12.06
CA THR A 92 -8.88 -12.27 -12.79
C THR A 92 -7.87 -13.15 -12.05
N LEU A 93 -8.02 -14.46 -12.27
CA LEU A 93 -7.03 -15.47 -11.93
C LEU A 93 -6.31 -15.92 -13.21
N LEU A 94 -4.99 -15.85 -13.20
CA LEU A 94 -4.13 -16.42 -14.24
C LEU A 94 -3.31 -17.54 -13.62
N ARG A 95 -3.46 -18.77 -14.13
CA ARG A 95 -2.76 -19.96 -13.60
C ARG A 95 -2.91 -20.15 -12.08
N GLY A 96 -4.10 -19.87 -11.56
CA GLY A 96 -4.42 -19.97 -10.12
C GLY A 96 -3.87 -18.84 -9.24
N LYS A 97 -3.14 -17.86 -9.81
CA LYS A 97 -2.65 -16.68 -9.10
C LYS A 97 -3.52 -15.47 -9.42
N SER A 98 -3.83 -14.68 -8.39
CA SER A 98 -4.54 -13.41 -8.53
C SER A 98 -3.61 -12.29 -8.98
N THR A 99 -4.20 -11.17 -9.42
CA THR A 99 -3.46 -9.93 -9.72
C THR A 99 -2.64 -9.42 -8.54
N PHE A 100 -3.16 -9.54 -7.31
CA PHE A 100 -2.46 -9.17 -6.09
C PHE A 100 -1.19 -10.02 -5.91
N ILE A 101 -1.26 -11.34 -6.12
CA ILE A 101 -0.09 -12.23 -6.03
C ILE A 101 0.95 -11.83 -7.08
N TYR A 102 0.55 -11.62 -8.33
CA TYR A 102 1.47 -11.19 -9.38
C TYR A 102 2.13 -9.83 -9.06
N LEU A 103 1.37 -8.89 -8.50
CA LEU A 103 1.90 -7.61 -8.05
C LEU A 103 2.94 -7.81 -6.95
N LEU A 104 2.66 -8.64 -5.94
CA LEU A 104 3.61 -8.91 -4.85
C LEU A 104 4.86 -9.66 -5.31
N ASP A 105 4.72 -10.67 -6.17
CA ASP A 105 5.85 -11.41 -6.76
C ASP A 105 6.81 -10.43 -7.46
N SER A 106 6.25 -9.42 -8.14
CA SER A 106 7.02 -8.40 -8.85
C SER A 106 7.64 -7.31 -7.95
N SER A 107 7.13 -7.12 -6.73
CA SER A 107 7.52 -6.01 -5.83
C SER A 107 8.33 -6.45 -4.60
N ILE A 108 8.06 -7.63 -4.02
CA ILE A 108 8.69 -8.10 -2.78
C ILE A 108 10.07 -8.73 -3.05
N ASN A 109 10.28 -9.30 -4.24
CA ASN A 109 11.49 -10.06 -4.57
C ASN A 109 12.63 -9.22 -5.16
N LYS A 110 12.46 -7.90 -5.35
CA LYS A 110 13.53 -7.01 -5.79
C LYS A 110 14.09 -6.27 -4.57
N THR A 111 15.39 -6.45 -4.35
CA THR A 111 16.11 -6.12 -3.10
C THR A 111 16.27 -4.64 -2.82
N ASP A 112 16.05 -3.77 -3.79
CA ASP A 112 16.51 -2.38 -3.69
C ASP A 112 15.33 -1.39 -3.91
N GLU A 113 14.96 -0.72 -2.82
CA GLU A 113 14.18 0.55 -2.76
C GLU A 113 12.63 0.56 -2.83
N ILE A 114 11.89 -0.49 -2.43
CA ILE A 114 10.44 -0.60 -2.78
C ILE A 114 9.48 -0.69 -1.57
N TYR A 115 9.85 -0.20 -0.37
CA TYR A 115 8.88 -0.14 0.75
C TYR A 115 7.70 0.81 0.44
N TYR A 116 7.98 2.07 0.07
CA TYR A 116 6.95 3.07 -0.24
C TYR A 116 6.19 2.79 -1.55
N SER A 117 6.81 2.04 -2.46
CA SER A 117 6.19 1.59 -3.71
C SER A 117 5.06 0.59 -3.46
N THR A 118 5.32 -0.42 -2.64
CA THR A 118 4.44 -1.60 -2.56
C THR A 118 3.07 -1.22 -2.03
N GLY A 119 3.01 -0.42 -0.97
CA GLY A 119 1.74 0.06 -0.44
C GLY A 119 0.95 0.91 -1.42
N HIS A 120 1.62 1.80 -2.16
CA HIS A 120 0.96 2.62 -3.19
C HIS A 120 0.32 1.76 -4.29
N PHE A 121 1.03 0.74 -4.80
CA PHE A 121 0.45 -0.12 -5.85
C PHE A 121 -0.69 -0.98 -5.34
N ILE A 122 -0.60 -1.51 -4.13
CA ILE A 122 -1.69 -2.26 -3.51
C ILE A 122 -2.90 -1.35 -3.29
N LEU A 123 -2.67 -0.12 -2.84
CA LEU A 123 -3.73 0.87 -2.65
C LEU A 123 -4.44 1.19 -3.97
N SER A 124 -3.68 1.47 -5.04
CA SER A 124 -4.24 1.68 -6.38
C SER A 124 -4.97 0.44 -6.91
N LEU A 125 -4.50 -0.77 -6.59
CA LEU A 125 -5.19 -2.00 -6.97
C LEU A 125 -6.56 -2.11 -6.28
N TYR A 126 -6.65 -1.82 -4.97
CA TYR A 126 -7.94 -1.76 -4.27
C TYR A 126 -8.83 -0.63 -4.78
N LYS A 127 -8.26 0.54 -5.11
CA LYS A 127 -8.99 1.66 -5.72
C LYS A 127 -9.73 1.25 -7.00
N ARG A 128 -9.14 0.32 -7.76
CA ARG A 128 -9.72 -0.27 -8.97
C ARG A 128 -10.78 -1.34 -8.71
N GLY A 129 -11.17 -1.58 -7.45
CA GLY A 129 -12.19 -2.58 -7.11
C GLY A 129 -11.64 -4.00 -7.01
N TYR A 130 -10.34 -4.17 -6.74
CA TYR A 130 -9.80 -5.48 -6.43
C TYR A 130 -10.41 -6.04 -5.14
N ILE A 131 -10.78 -7.32 -5.16
CA ILE A 131 -11.30 -8.06 -4.03
C ILE A 131 -10.31 -9.19 -3.72
N SER A 132 -9.83 -9.21 -2.47
CA SER A 132 -8.97 -10.27 -1.93
C SER A 132 -9.62 -11.63 -2.03
N LYS A 133 -8.80 -12.65 -2.27
CA LYS A 133 -9.20 -14.04 -2.50
C LYS A 133 -8.45 -14.96 -1.54
N ASP A 134 -8.97 -16.17 -1.32
CA ASP A 134 -8.35 -17.16 -0.43
C ASP A 134 -6.92 -17.54 -0.86
N CYS A 135 -6.65 -17.52 -2.17
CA CYS A 135 -5.30 -17.77 -2.69
C CYS A 135 -4.29 -16.70 -2.25
N ASP A 136 -4.71 -15.45 -2.03
CA ASP A 136 -3.85 -14.38 -1.55
C ASP A 136 -3.44 -14.63 -0.10
N GLU A 137 -4.37 -15.12 0.72
CA GLU A 137 -4.08 -15.45 2.12
C GLU A 137 -3.03 -16.55 2.21
N LYS A 138 -3.22 -17.62 1.42
CA LYS A 138 -2.28 -18.73 1.34
C LYS A 138 -0.90 -18.24 0.91
N TYR A 139 -0.85 -17.42 -0.13
CA TYR A 139 0.39 -16.82 -0.61
C TYR A 139 1.07 -15.93 0.44
N LEU A 140 0.33 -15.07 1.15
CA LEU A 140 0.88 -14.23 2.21
C LEU A 140 1.47 -15.07 3.35
N ARG A 141 0.79 -16.15 3.75
CA ARG A 141 1.30 -17.07 4.80
C ARG A 141 2.56 -17.82 4.38
N GLU A 142 2.64 -18.22 3.11
CA GLU A 142 3.82 -18.92 2.57
C GLU A 142 5.01 -17.97 2.41
N SER A 143 4.79 -16.77 1.85
CA SER A 143 5.84 -15.77 1.63
C SER A 143 6.44 -15.24 2.94
N TYR A 144 5.65 -15.17 4.02
CA TYR A 144 6.15 -14.77 5.35
C TYR A 144 7.31 -15.63 5.84
N LYS A 145 7.30 -16.93 5.52
CA LYS A 145 8.31 -17.89 6.00
C LYS A 145 9.70 -17.65 5.39
N ASN A 146 9.75 -17.00 4.24
CA ASN A 146 10.95 -16.85 3.41
C ASN A 146 11.34 -15.39 3.21
N LEU A 147 10.97 -14.49 4.14
CA LEU A 147 11.29 -13.07 4.03
C LEU A 147 12.80 -12.83 4.24
N PRO A 148 13.50 -12.25 3.25
CA PRO A 148 14.96 -12.14 3.32
C PRO A 148 15.45 -10.99 4.20
N THR A 149 14.64 -9.93 4.39
CA THR A 149 15.07 -8.70 5.07
C THR A 149 13.96 -8.06 5.92
N GLN A 150 14.35 -7.11 6.80
CA GLN A 150 13.40 -6.26 7.53
C GLN A 150 12.56 -5.37 6.60
N SER A 151 13.13 -4.91 5.48
CA SER A 151 12.39 -4.16 4.47
C SER A 151 11.30 -5.01 3.84
N SER A 152 11.63 -6.27 3.50
CA SER A 152 10.67 -7.25 3.01
C SER A 152 9.56 -7.55 4.03
N LEU A 153 9.88 -7.59 5.32
CA LEU A 153 8.88 -7.73 6.38
C LEU A 153 7.91 -6.55 6.39
N ALA A 154 8.41 -5.32 6.31
CA ALA A 154 7.55 -4.14 6.32
C ALA A 154 6.62 -4.11 5.09
N SER A 155 7.13 -4.38 3.89
CA SER A 155 6.33 -4.51 2.66
C SER A 155 5.29 -5.62 2.77
N TRP A 156 5.67 -6.78 3.31
CA TRP A 156 4.75 -7.89 3.56
C TRP A 156 3.64 -7.49 4.55
N CYS A 157 3.97 -6.76 5.61
CA CYS A 157 2.97 -6.29 6.58
C CYS A 157 1.95 -5.34 5.91
N ILE A 158 2.41 -4.40 5.08
CA ILE A 158 1.50 -3.53 4.31
C ILE A 158 0.56 -4.35 3.42
N ALA A 159 1.10 -5.35 2.72
CA ALA A 159 0.28 -6.24 1.89
C ALA A 159 -0.73 -7.02 2.72
N ARG A 160 -0.32 -7.52 3.89
CA ARG A 160 -1.19 -8.21 4.84
C ARG A 160 -2.30 -7.31 5.39
N PHE A 161 -2.01 -6.04 5.67
CA PHE A 161 -3.02 -5.08 6.10
C PHE A 161 -4.03 -4.80 4.99
N GLY A 162 -3.56 -4.61 3.76
CA GLY A 162 -4.44 -4.45 2.59
C GLY A 162 -5.40 -5.64 2.44
N TYR A 163 -4.86 -6.86 2.49
CA TYR A 163 -5.65 -8.09 2.44
C TYR A 163 -6.68 -8.17 3.58
N LEU A 164 -6.28 -7.89 4.82
CA LEU A 164 -7.15 -8.04 5.99
C LEU A 164 -8.30 -7.01 6.01
N LEU A 165 -8.04 -5.80 5.52
CA LEU A 165 -9.07 -4.77 5.41
C LEU A 165 -9.97 -5.01 4.22
N ASN A 166 -9.41 -5.47 3.09
CA ASN A 166 -10.09 -5.74 1.83
C ASN A 166 -11.04 -4.60 1.40
N ASP A 167 -10.62 -3.37 1.64
CA ASP A 167 -11.44 -2.17 1.55
C ASP A 167 -10.51 -0.99 1.26
N TYR A 168 -10.75 -0.31 0.13
CA TYR A 168 -9.90 0.77 -0.34
C TYR A 168 -9.82 1.92 0.66
N GLU A 169 -10.95 2.40 1.18
CA GLU A 169 -11.01 3.59 2.03
C GLU A 169 -10.34 3.32 3.38
N LYS A 170 -10.61 2.15 3.97
CA LYS A 170 -9.96 1.74 5.23
C LYS A 170 -8.47 1.56 5.02
N PHE A 171 -8.06 0.90 3.93
CA PHE A 171 -6.64 0.69 3.65
C PHE A 171 -5.92 2.01 3.34
N GLU A 172 -6.56 2.94 2.63
CA GLU A 172 -6.02 4.28 2.38
C GLU A 172 -5.75 5.01 3.70
N LYS A 173 -6.75 5.07 4.58
CA LYS A 173 -6.65 5.76 5.87
C LYS A 173 -5.53 5.16 6.73
N VAL A 174 -5.40 3.84 6.70
CA VAL A 174 -4.36 3.10 7.42
C VAL A 174 -2.98 3.29 6.81
N TYR A 175 -2.86 3.26 5.49
CA TYR A 175 -1.60 3.44 4.78
C TYR A 175 -1.02 4.85 4.95
N ARG A 176 -1.88 5.88 4.94
CA ARG A 176 -1.49 7.27 5.25
C ARG A 176 -0.96 7.45 6.68
N ASN A 177 -1.30 6.52 7.57
CA ASN A 177 -0.88 6.51 8.98
C ASN A 177 -0.08 5.24 9.33
N ASP A 178 0.70 4.72 8.36
CA ASP A 178 1.45 3.47 8.49
C ASP A 178 2.35 3.43 9.75
N ARG A 179 2.91 4.56 10.16
CA ARG A 179 3.72 4.67 11.37
C ARG A 179 2.98 4.25 12.64
N ILE A 180 1.67 4.46 12.71
CA ILE A 180 0.86 4.04 13.85
C ILE A 180 0.71 2.51 13.83
N LEU A 181 0.46 1.91 12.66
CA LEU A 181 0.43 0.46 12.50
C LEU A 181 1.74 -0.19 12.90
N PHE A 182 2.86 0.33 12.39
CA PHE A 182 4.18 -0.21 12.69
C PHE A 182 4.53 -0.05 14.16
N THR A 183 4.02 0.98 14.83
CA THR A 183 4.16 1.15 16.28
C THR A 183 3.45 -0.01 17.02
N ILE A 184 2.17 -0.22 16.71
CA ILE A 184 1.37 -1.30 17.32
C ILE A 184 1.97 -2.68 17.02
N LEU A 185 2.37 -2.91 15.77
CA LEU A 185 3.02 -4.15 15.34
C LEU A 185 4.35 -4.37 16.04
N SER A 186 5.15 -3.31 16.24
CA SER A 186 6.42 -3.41 16.97
C SER A 186 6.22 -3.85 18.41
N PHE A 187 5.15 -3.37 19.06
CA PHE A 187 4.78 -3.84 20.40
C PHE A 187 4.33 -5.29 20.39
N LYS A 188 3.46 -5.67 19.44
CA LYS A 188 2.99 -7.06 19.27
C LYS A 188 4.14 -8.05 19.06
N LEU A 189 5.12 -7.69 18.22
CA LEU A 189 6.28 -8.53 17.91
C LEU A 189 7.46 -8.34 18.87
N LYS A 190 7.31 -7.46 19.88
CA LYS A 190 8.34 -7.10 20.87
C LYS A 190 9.69 -6.70 20.24
N LYS A 191 9.67 -6.08 19.05
CA LYS A 191 10.86 -5.60 18.34
C LYS A 191 10.51 -4.45 17.39
N PRO A 192 11.43 -3.53 17.07
CA PRO A 192 11.23 -2.53 16.03
C PRO A 192 10.89 -3.13 14.67
N VAL A 193 9.82 -2.65 14.04
CA VAL A 193 9.40 -3.01 12.67
C VAL A 193 9.05 -1.74 11.92
N GLY A 194 9.57 -1.57 10.70
CA GLY A 194 9.30 -0.38 9.88
C GLY A 194 9.97 0.91 10.38
N PHE A 195 10.80 0.83 11.43
CA PHE A 195 11.55 1.95 11.99
C PHE A 195 13.04 1.65 12.08
N ASN A 196 13.86 2.70 11.98
CA ASN A 196 15.28 2.64 12.30
C ASN A 196 15.55 3.04 13.75
N TYR A 197 14.83 2.41 14.70
CA TYR A 197 15.09 2.57 16.14
C TYR A 197 15.78 1.32 16.68
N PRO A 198 16.73 1.47 17.61
CA PRO A 198 17.44 0.33 18.18
C PRO A 198 16.60 -0.49 19.19
N ASN A 199 15.50 0.06 19.70
CA ASN A 199 14.65 -0.59 20.71
C ASN A 199 13.24 0.02 20.77
N LEU A 200 12.35 -0.63 21.52
CA LEU A 200 10.96 -0.22 21.70
C LEU A 200 10.79 1.10 22.47
N LEU A 201 11.75 1.49 23.33
CA LEU A 201 11.70 2.79 24.02
C LEU A 201 11.79 3.94 23.03
N GLY A 202 12.61 3.82 21.97
CA GLY A 202 12.67 4.79 20.88
C GLY A 202 11.32 4.95 20.17
N ILE A 203 10.69 3.82 19.84
CA ILE A 203 9.36 3.77 19.20
C ILE A 203 8.29 4.40 20.11
N ALA A 204 8.24 4.00 21.38
CA ALA A 204 7.28 4.51 22.35
C ALA A 204 7.41 6.03 22.54
N ASN A 205 8.64 6.54 22.65
CA ASN A 205 8.92 7.97 22.75
C ASN A 205 8.45 8.74 21.51
N ASN A 206 8.69 8.20 20.31
CA ASN A 206 8.25 8.81 19.06
C ASN A 206 6.72 8.81 18.96
N ALA A 207 6.09 7.68 19.29
CA ALA A 207 4.65 7.50 19.19
C ALA A 207 3.85 8.44 20.09
N ILE A 208 4.19 8.53 21.38
CA ILE A 208 3.48 9.40 22.32
C ILE A 208 3.70 10.88 22.00
N GLN A 209 4.83 11.24 21.39
CA GLN A 209 5.10 12.62 21.00
C GLN A 209 4.32 13.03 19.74
N HIS A 210 4.26 12.15 18.73
CA HIS A 210 3.84 12.54 17.38
C HIS A 210 2.47 11.99 16.95
N TYR A 211 1.95 10.92 17.57
CA TYR A 211 0.70 10.25 17.19
C TYR A 211 -0.36 10.38 18.30
N ARG A 212 -0.48 11.59 18.86
CA ARG A 212 -1.26 11.85 20.09
C ARG A 212 -2.76 11.64 19.93
N ASP A 213 -3.31 11.92 18.75
CA ASP A 213 -4.71 11.64 18.37
C ASP A 213 -5.02 10.13 18.29
N ASN A 214 -3.99 9.29 18.36
CA ASN A 214 -4.09 7.84 18.44
C ASN A 214 -3.39 7.29 19.70
N GLY A 215 -3.09 8.15 20.68
CA GLY A 215 -2.36 7.79 21.88
C GLY A 215 -3.03 6.69 22.70
N ASP A 216 -4.36 6.70 22.79
CA ASP A 216 -5.11 5.72 23.59
C ASP A 216 -4.94 4.29 23.08
N ILE A 217 -5.07 4.09 21.77
CA ILE A 217 -4.91 2.75 21.18
C ILE A 217 -3.45 2.30 21.21
N ILE A 218 -2.50 3.22 21.10
CA ILE A 218 -1.06 2.96 21.24
C ILE A 218 -0.74 2.51 22.67
N ILE A 219 -1.26 3.20 23.69
CA ILE A 219 -1.07 2.84 25.11
C ILE A 219 -1.77 1.51 25.40
N LYS A 220 -3.01 1.30 24.90
CA LYS A 220 -3.72 0.02 25.00
C LYS A 220 -2.89 -1.12 24.42
N ALA A 221 -2.25 -0.92 23.27
CA ALA A 221 -1.34 -1.89 22.67
C ALA A 221 -0.11 -2.18 23.54
N MET A 222 0.51 -1.16 24.15
CA MET A 222 1.66 -1.37 25.05
C MET A 222 1.31 -2.28 26.23
N HIS A 223 0.15 -2.07 26.85
CA HIS A 223 -0.33 -2.91 27.94
C HIS A 223 -0.73 -4.30 27.44
N LYS A 224 -1.50 -4.38 26.36
CA LYS A 224 -2.00 -5.65 25.82
C LYS A 224 -0.88 -6.61 25.42
N TYR A 225 0.21 -6.08 24.86
CA TYR A 225 1.36 -6.87 24.45
C TYR A 225 2.48 -6.91 25.50
N GLU A 226 2.22 -6.41 26.72
CA GLU A 226 3.13 -6.50 27.87
C GLU A 226 4.51 -5.85 27.65
N VAL A 227 4.57 -4.77 26.87
CA VAL A 227 5.84 -4.04 26.62
C VAL A 227 5.98 -2.79 27.47
N TYR A 228 4.91 -2.36 28.15
CA TYR A 228 4.89 -1.13 28.94
C TYR A 228 5.95 -1.12 30.06
N GLU A 229 6.01 -2.18 30.87
CA GLU A 229 6.99 -2.30 31.96
C GLU A 229 8.43 -2.41 31.43
N GLU A 230 8.63 -3.09 30.30
CA GLU A 230 9.94 -3.16 29.66
C GLU A 230 10.41 -1.76 29.24
N ILE A 231 9.53 -0.97 28.61
CA ILE A 231 9.81 0.42 28.22
C ILE A 231 10.16 1.26 29.44
N LEU A 232 9.39 1.16 30.53
CA LEU A 232 9.66 1.89 31.78
C LEU A 232 11.00 1.52 32.42
N SER A 233 11.37 0.24 32.40
CA SER A 233 12.65 -0.23 32.93
C SER A 233 13.85 0.34 32.16
N ARG A 234 13.70 0.53 30.84
CA ARG A 234 14.73 1.11 29.95
C ARG A 234 14.78 2.64 30.02
N ASP A 235 13.71 3.30 30.45
CA ASP A 235 13.58 4.76 30.52
C ASP A 235 14.35 5.38 31.70
N LYS A 236 15.68 5.20 31.74
CA LYS A 236 16.56 5.68 32.82
C LYS A 236 16.54 7.20 32.97
N LYS A 237 16.36 7.93 31.86
CA LYS A 237 16.31 9.40 31.82
C LYS A 237 14.92 9.98 32.06
N LYS A 238 13.91 9.13 32.35
CA LYS A 238 12.51 9.53 32.58
C LYS A 238 11.88 10.32 31.43
N VAL A 239 12.39 10.16 30.20
CA VAL A 239 11.91 10.90 29.02
C VAL A 239 10.54 10.38 28.62
N PHE A 240 10.37 9.06 28.57
CA PHE A 240 9.09 8.46 28.23
C PHE A 240 8.04 8.77 29.31
N ARG A 241 8.40 8.66 30.59
CA ARG A 241 7.52 9.07 31.70
C ARG A 241 7.10 10.54 31.59
N GLY A 242 8.02 11.43 31.25
CA GLY A 242 7.70 12.85 31.03
C GLY A 242 6.71 13.06 29.88
N LYS A 243 6.90 12.35 28.76
CA LYS A 243 5.97 12.40 27.62
C LYS A 243 4.59 11.83 27.93
N MET A 244 4.52 10.76 28.72
CA MET A 244 3.25 10.21 29.20
C MET A 244 2.51 11.22 30.08
N ALA A 245 3.19 11.83 31.04
CA ALA A 245 2.59 12.87 31.88
C ALA A 245 2.09 14.08 31.06
N ASP A 246 2.85 14.49 30.03
CA ASP A 246 2.45 15.54 29.10
C ASP A 246 1.26 15.13 28.21
N PHE A 247 1.22 13.88 27.78
CA PHE A 247 0.09 13.30 27.05
C PHE A 247 -1.17 13.34 27.92
N ASP A 248 -1.11 12.84 29.15
CA ASP A 248 -2.25 12.81 30.07
C ASP A 248 -2.78 14.22 30.37
N LYS A 249 -1.88 15.20 30.54
CA LYS A 249 -2.23 16.59 30.81
C LYS A 249 -2.86 17.30 29.61
N PHE A 250 -2.39 17.02 28.40
CA PHE A 250 -2.80 17.71 27.17
C PHE A 250 -3.30 16.71 26.12
N LYS A 251 -4.17 15.80 26.56
CA LYS A 251 -4.68 14.71 25.72
C LYS A 251 -5.62 15.26 24.64
N PRO A 252 -5.34 15.03 23.34
CA PRO A 252 -6.23 15.48 22.27
C PRO A 252 -7.44 14.54 22.14
N ILE A 253 -8.44 14.98 21.37
CA ILE A 253 -9.52 14.12 20.92
C ILE A 253 -8.92 12.97 20.10
N GLN A 254 -9.38 11.75 20.36
CA GLN A 254 -8.86 10.55 19.71
C GLN A 254 -9.62 10.23 18.42
N ASP A 255 -8.92 9.74 17.38
CA ASP A 255 -9.52 9.33 16.10
C ASP A 255 -10.23 7.97 16.24
N ARG A 256 -11.51 8.01 16.65
CA ARG A 256 -12.35 6.81 16.82
C ARG A 256 -12.48 5.99 15.54
N HIS A 257 -12.59 6.65 14.39
CA HIS A 257 -12.74 5.93 13.13
C HIS A 257 -11.46 5.18 12.77
N PHE A 258 -10.28 5.76 13.03
CA PHE A 258 -9.02 5.02 12.89
C PHE A 258 -8.95 3.84 13.86
N GLN A 259 -9.36 4.02 15.12
CA GLN A 259 -9.36 2.95 16.11
C GLN A 259 -10.23 1.76 15.68
N GLU A 260 -11.43 1.99 15.13
CA GLU A 260 -12.28 0.94 14.58
C GLU A 260 -11.55 0.12 13.51
N ILE A 261 -10.84 0.79 12.58
CA ILE A 261 -10.05 0.10 11.56
C ILE A 261 -8.90 -0.70 12.19
N ILE A 262 -8.22 -0.13 13.20
CA ILE A 262 -7.15 -0.83 13.93
C ILE A 262 -7.67 -2.10 14.61
N THR A 263 -8.87 -2.09 15.18
CA THR A 263 -9.45 -3.30 15.79
C THR A 263 -9.78 -4.38 14.78
N THR A 264 -9.95 -4.05 13.49
CA THR A 264 -10.04 -5.07 12.43
C THR A 264 -8.70 -5.78 12.22
N LEU A 265 -7.59 -5.03 12.26
CA LEU A 265 -6.24 -5.55 12.06
C LEU A 265 -5.65 -6.22 13.32
N PHE A 266 -6.06 -5.76 14.49
CA PHE A 266 -5.64 -6.22 15.81
C PHE A 266 -6.87 -6.42 16.70
N PRO A 267 -7.66 -7.49 16.48
CA PRO A 267 -8.92 -7.73 17.22
C PRO A 267 -8.74 -7.80 18.73
N GLU A 268 -7.56 -8.16 19.20
CA GLU A 268 -7.21 -8.19 20.62
C GLU A 268 -7.15 -6.81 21.29
N LEU A 269 -7.21 -5.72 20.50
CA LEU A 269 -7.29 -4.34 20.93
C LEU A 269 -8.72 -3.77 20.89
N ALA A 270 -9.74 -4.56 20.54
CA ALA A 270 -11.14 -4.18 20.69
C ALA A 270 -11.50 -3.90 22.15
#